data_AF-A0A350BYK5-F1
#
_entry.id   AF-A0A350BYK5-F1
#
_cell.length_a   1.000
_cell.length_b   1.000
_cell.length_c   1.000
_cell.angle_alpha   90.00
_cell.angle_beta   90.00
_cell.angle_gamma   90.00
#
_symmetry.space_group_name_H-M   'P 1'
#
loop_
_entity.id
_entity.type
_entity.pdbx_description
1 polymer ?
#
loop_
_entity_poly.entity_id
_entity_poly.type
_entity_poly.pdbx_seq_one_letter_code
_entity_poly.pdbx_strand_id
1 'polypeptide(L)'
;MKNIWAYIERKKWHAGTKYRVALLILGTLYALVGLAVWLIIRIWALSTWDWMVCFIGYPIVISWFVVFLYSCNHDFHDGRRCR
;
A
#
# COMPACT_ATOMS: atom_id res chain seq x y z
N MET A 1 7.40 1.11 7.37
CA MET A 1 7.63 1.99 6.21
C MET A 1 9.07 2.51 6.07
N LYS A 2 9.79 2.86 7.14
CA LYS A 2 11.18 3.36 7.06
C LYS A 2 12.11 2.58 6.11
N ASN A 3 12.10 1.24 6.17
CA ASN A 3 13.00 0.41 5.35
C ASN A 3 12.65 0.40 3.86
N ILE A 4 11.35 0.30 3.51
CA ILE A 4 10.89 0.35 2.11
C ILE A 4 11.16 1.74 1.54
N TRP A 5 10.91 2.77 2.34
CA TRP A 5 11.11 4.15 1.93
C TRP A 5 12.60 4.46 1.72
N ALA A 6 13.48 4.09 2.66
CA ALA A 6 14.93 4.25 2.52
C ALA A 6 15.50 3.47 1.32
N TYR A 7 14.91 2.32 0.97
CA TYR A 7 15.28 1.57 -0.22
C TYR A 7 14.90 2.32 -1.51
N ILE A 8 13.70 2.89 -1.56
CA ILE A 8 13.22 3.68 -2.71
C ILE A 8 13.97 5.02 -2.82
N GLU A 9 14.31 5.64 -1.70
CA GLU A 9 15.05 6.90 -1.63
C GLU A 9 16.44 6.82 -2.26
N ARG A 10 17.15 5.72 -2.02
CA ARG A 10 18.47 5.43 -2.62
C ARG A 10 18.45 5.33 -4.15
N LYS A 11 17.28 5.18 -4.78
CA LYS A 11 17.16 5.16 -6.24
C LYS A 11 17.06 6.59 -6.77
N LYS A 12 17.79 6.88 -7.87
CA LYS A 12 17.75 8.19 -8.58
C LYS A 12 16.48 8.40 -9.42
N TRP A 13 15.33 7.93 -8.93
CA TRP A 13 14.05 8.10 -9.61
C TRP A 13 13.40 9.44 -9.25
N HIS A 14 12.62 10.00 -10.18
CA HIS A 14 11.74 11.13 -9.89
C HIS A 14 10.73 10.79 -8.80
N ALA A 15 10.35 11.77 -7.98
CA ALA A 15 9.42 11.59 -6.87
C ALA A 15 8.10 10.92 -7.30
N GLY A 16 7.53 11.29 -8.46
CA GLY A 16 6.31 10.66 -8.99
C GLY A 16 6.44 9.15 -9.22
N THR A 17 7.59 8.70 -9.73
CA THR A 17 7.88 7.27 -9.92
C THR A 17 8.07 6.57 -8.58
N LYS A 18 8.75 7.23 -7.63
CA LYS A 18 8.92 6.70 -6.27
C LYS A 18 7.58 6.49 -5.56
N TYR A 19 6.64 7.42 -5.69
CA TYR A 19 5.28 7.29 -5.16
C TYR A 19 4.51 6.14 -5.80
N ARG A 20 4.54 6.01 -7.13
CA ARG A 20 3.87 4.90 -7.83
C ARG A 20 4.43 3.55 -7.40
N VAL A 21 5.76 3.42 -7.28
CA VAL A 21 6.39 2.18 -6.82
C VAL A 21 6.05 1.89 -5.37
N ALA A 22 6.04 2.89 -4.49
CA ALA A 22 5.63 2.72 -3.10
C ALA A 22 4.17 2.24 -2.99
N LEU A 23 3.27 2.85 -3.75
CA LEU A 23 1.86 2.43 -3.85
C LEU A 23 1.72 0.99 -4.34
N LEU A 24 2.47 0.61 -5.39
CA LEU A 24 2.43 -0.75 -5.91
C LEU A 24 2.91 -1.77 -4.87
N ILE A 25 4.04 -1.51 -4.21
CA ILE A 25 4.60 -2.42 -3.20
C ILE A 25 3.62 -2.55 -2.02
N LEU A 26 3.14 -1.41 -1.51
CA LEU A 26 2.28 -1.40 -0.33
C LEU A 26 0.90 -1.99 -0.64
N GLY A 27 0.30 -1.62 -1.77
CA GLY A 27 -0.97 -2.17 -2.23
C GLY A 27 -0.90 -3.68 -2.46
N THR A 28 0.19 -4.18 -3.05
CA THR A 28 0.39 -5.63 -3.23
C THR A 28 0.54 -6.35 -1.89
N LEU A 29 1.31 -5.80 -0.95
CA LEU A 29 1.44 -6.36 0.40
C LEU A 29 0.10 -6.41 1.13
N TYR A 30 -0.66 -5.31 1.09
CA TYR A 30 -1.96 -5.24 1.72
C TYR A 30 -3.00 -6.16 1.06
N ALA A 31 -2.96 -6.30 -0.26
CA ALA A 31 -3.78 -7.28 -0.99
C ALA A 31 -3.45 -8.73 -0.57
N LEU A 32 -2.17 -9.06 -0.41
CA LEU A 32 -1.74 -10.37 0.08
C LEU A 32 -2.18 -10.63 1.52
N VAL A 33 -2.06 -9.63 2.40
CA VAL A 33 -2.56 -9.72 3.78
C VAL A 33 -4.08 -9.90 3.78
N GLY A 34 -4.81 -9.13 2.98
CA GLY A 34 -6.26 -9.26 2.81
C GLY A 34 -6.68 -10.66 2.34
N LEU A 35 -5.98 -11.20 1.35
CA LEU A 35 -6.18 -12.57 0.86
C LEU A 35 -5.88 -13.61 1.95
N ALA A 36 -4.78 -13.46 2.69
CA ALA A 36 -4.42 -14.37 3.78
C ALA A 36 -5.46 -14.34 4.91
N VAL A 37 -5.93 -13.15 5.29
CA VAL A 37 -7.00 -12.96 6.28
C VAL A 37 -8.30 -13.61 5.80
N TRP A 38 -8.67 -13.43 4.53
CA TRP A 38 -9.83 -14.09 3.96
C TRP A 38 -9.67 -15.62 3.95
N LEU A 39 -8.51 -16.16 3.58
CA LEU A 39 -8.23 -17.60 3.61
C LEU A 39 -8.37 -18.20 5.02
N ILE A 40 -8.03 -17.44 6.07
CA ILE A 40 -8.22 -17.87 7.46
C ILE A 40 -9.71 -17.80 7.82
N ILE A 41 -10.38 -16.68 7.54
CA ILE A 41 -11.78 -16.46 7.94
C ILE A 41 -12.75 -17.37 7.17
N ARG A 42 -12.47 -17.69 5.90
CA ARG A 42 -13.33 -18.55 5.08
C ARG A 42 -13.48 -19.97 5.66
N ILE A 43 -12.52 -20.41 6.46
CA ILE A 43 -12.57 -21.71 7.16
C ILE A 43 -13.70 -21.71 8.19
N TRP A 44 -14.02 -20.56 8.79
CA TRP A 44 -14.89 -20.46 9.95
C TRP A 44 -16.27 -19.88 9.68
N ALA A 45 -16.43 -18.95 8.72
CA ALA A 45 -17.69 -18.18 8.63
C ALA A 45 -18.14 -17.72 7.23
N LEU A 46 -17.23 -17.53 6.26
CA LEU A 46 -17.54 -16.80 5.02
C LEU A 46 -16.99 -17.55 3.78
N SER A 47 -17.76 -18.51 3.27
CA SER A 47 -17.38 -19.36 2.12
C SER A 47 -17.49 -18.65 0.76
N THR A 48 -18.30 -17.59 0.66
CA THR A 48 -18.56 -16.89 -0.61
C THR A 48 -17.40 -16.01 -1.05
N TRP A 49 -17.06 -16.12 -2.34
CA TRP A 49 -15.98 -15.38 -2.99
C TRP A 49 -16.21 -13.87 -3.04
N ASP A 50 -17.45 -13.39 -2.88
CA ASP A 50 -17.77 -11.97 -2.82
C ASP A 50 -17.04 -11.26 -1.66
N TRP A 51 -16.87 -11.95 -0.54
CA TRP A 51 -16.14 -11.42 0.61
C TRP A 51 -14.65 -11.30 0.37
N MET A 52 -14.07 -12.13 -0.51
CA MET A 52 -12.65 -12.03 -0.89
C MET A 52 -12.35 -10.64 -1.44
N VAL A 53 -13.24 -10.09 -2.27
CA VAL A 53 -13.06 -8.76 -2.87
C VAL A 53 -13.07 -7.68 -1.81
N CYS A 54 -13.94 -7.77 -0.80
CA CYS A 54 -13.94 -6.84 0.33
C CYS A 54 -12.62 -6.90 1.12
N PHE A 55 -12.15 -8.10 1.44
CA PHE A 55 -10.92 -8.30 2.21
C PHE A 55 -9.65 -7.90 1.44
N ILE A 56 -9.63 -8.00 0.11
CA ILE A 56 -8.49 -7.55 -0.71
C ILE A 56 -8.59 -6.05 -1.04
N GLY A 57 -9.79 -5.57 -1.34
CA GLY A 57 -10.03 -4.20 -1.81
C GLY A 57 -9.84 -3.15 -0.73
N TYR A 58 -10.35 -3.39 0.48
CA TYR A 58 -10.25 -2.42 1.59
C TYR A 58 -8.80 -2.08 1.94
N PRO A 59 -7.91 -3.07 2.10
CA PRO A 59 -6.49 -2.82 2.36
C PRO A 59 -5.78 -2.05 1.22
N ILE A 60 -6.17 -2.26 -0.05
CA ILE A 60 -5.62 -1.52 -1.19
C ILE A 60 -6.00 -0.03 -1.09
N VAL A 61 -7.27 0.28 -0.81
CA VAL A 61 -7.72 1.68 -0.65
C VAL A 61 -7.03 2.34 0.54
N ILE A 62 -6.90 1.63 1.67
CA ILE A 62 -6.16 2.12 2.84
C ILE A 62 -4.69 2.37 2.50
N SER A 63 -4.07 1.49 1.69
CA SER A 63 -2.66 1.66 1.29
C SER A 63 -2.43 2.97 0.54
N TRP A 64 -3.41 3.41 -0.27
CA TRP A 64 -3.34 4.70 -0.95
C TRP A 64 -3.36 5.87 0.04
N PHE A 65 -4.27 5.82 1.01
CA PHE A 65 -4.38 6.84 2.05
C PHE A 65 -3.12 6.92 2.93
N VAL A 66 -2.56 5.76 3.29
CA VAL A 66 -1.33 5.65 4.09
C VAL A 66 -0.14 6.20 3.31
N VAL A 67 0.02 5.86 2.03
CA VAL A 67 1.09 6.43 1.21
C VAL A 67 0.91 7.93 1.09
N PHE A 68 -0.30 8.43 0.81
CA PHE A 68 -0.57 9.87 0.73
C PHE A 68 -0.20 10.62 2.01
N LEU A 69 -0.70 10.18 3.18
CA LEU A 69 -0.37 10.81 4.47
C LEU A 69 1.13 10.77 4.76
N TYR A 70 1.78 9.63 4.51
CA TYR A 70 3.21 9.49 4.73
C TYR A 70 4.03 10.37 3.78
N SER A 71 3.55 10.56 2.56
CA SER A 71 4.14 11.45 1.55
C SER A 71 4.09 12.92 1.97
N CYS A 72 3.02 13.34 2.63
CA CYS A 72 2.90 14.70 3.13
C CYS A 72 3.76 14.94 4.39
N ASN A 73 4.13 13.89 5.12
CA ASN A 73 5.00 13.98 6.29
C ASN A 73 6.49 13.72 5.98
N HIS A 74 6.79 13.10 4.83
CA HIS A 74 8.15 12.84 4.35
C HIS A 74 8.27 13.22 2.87
N ASP A 75 8.94 14.35 2.61
CA ASP A 75 9.27 14.78 1.25
C ASP A 75 10.24 13.78 0.61
N PHE A 76 9.87 13.22 -0.55
CA PHE A 76 10.91 12.85 -1.52
C PHE A 76 11.56 14.16 -1.95
N HIS A 77 12.90 14.19 -1.96
CA HIS A 77 13.78 15.37 -2.14
C HIS A 77 13.53 16.30 -3.37
N ASP A 78 12.40 16.21 -4.08
CA ASP A 78 11.98 17.05 -5.21
C ASP A 78 11.19 18.32 -4.79
N GLY A 79 11.12 18.68 -3.50
CA GLY A 79 10.60 19.99 -3.05
C GLY A 79 9.12 20.26 -3.31
N ARG A 80 8.34 19.28 -3.78
CA ARG A 80 6.88 19.38 -3.93
C ARG A 80 6.19 18.87 -2.68
N ARG A 81 6.12 19.76 -1.69
CA ARG A 81 5.23 19.60 -0.54
C ARG A 81 3.80 19.43 -1.07
N CYS A 82 3.01 18.52 -0.50
CA CYS A 82 1.58 18.38 -0.78
C CYS A 82 0.93 19.78 -0.74
N ARG A 83 0.58 20.34 -1.90
CA ARG A 83 -0.08 21.63 -2.03
C ARG A 83 -1.29 21.44 -2.93
#